data_AF-A0A392ULD1-F1
#
_entry.id   AF-A0A392ULD1-F1
#
_cell.length_a   1.000
_cell.length_b   1.000
_cell.length_c   1.000
_cell.angle_alpha   90.00
_cell.angle_beta   90.00
_cell.angle_gamma   90.00
#
_symmetry.space_group_name_H-M   'P 1'
#
loop_
_entity.id
_entity.type
_entity.pdbx_description
1 polymer ?
#
loop_
_entity_poly.entity_id
_entity_poly.type
_entity_poly.pdbx_seq_one_letter_code
_entity_poly.pdbx_strand_id
1 'polypeptide(L)' 'FATMAEIVVKKAAAQRYNKKVVPRQFEEGDLILQRADIRQRNARDGKLAQNWEGPYRITKALGK' A
#
# COMPACT_ATOMS: atom_id res chain seq x y z
N PHE A 1 -12.31 -9.77 21.92
CA PHE A 1 -11.01 -10.46 21.94
C PHE A 1 -10.81 -11.15 20.59
N ALA A 2 -9.68 -10.93 19.92
CA ALA A 2 -9.38 -11.65 18.68
C ALA A 2 -9.05 -13.12 19.01
N THR A 3 -9.49 -14.04 18.17
CA THR A 3 -9.20 -15.47 18.38
C THR A 3 -7.74 -15.77 18.03
N MET A 4 -7.15 -16.77 18.67
CA MET A 4 -5.79 -17.23 18.33
C MET A 4 -5.64 -17.58 16.85
N ALA A 5 -6.66 -18.18 16.24
CA ALA A 5 -6.66 -18.47 14.81
C ALA A 5 -6.56 -17.20 13.96
N GLU A 6 -7.35 -16.16 14.29
CA GLU A 6 -7.31 -14.88 13.58
C GLU A 6 -5.94 -14.20 13.69
N ILE A 7 -5.32 -14.24 14.87
CA ILE A 7 -3.98 -13.69 15.10
C ILE A 7 -2.93 -14.42 14.25
N VAL A 8 -2.99 -15.76 14.21
CA VAL A 8 -2.05 -16.58 13.44
C VAL A 8 -2.18 -16.28 11.94
N VAL A 9 -3.41 -16.19 11.42
CA VAL A 9 -3.66 -15.88 9.99
C VAL A 9 -3.10 -14.50 9.63
N LYS A 10 -3.38 -13.48 10.43
CA LYS A 10 -2.88 -12.12 10.18
C LYS A 10 -1.35 -12.05 10.23
N LYS A 11 -0.72 -12.76 11.19
CA LYS A 11 0.75 -12.81 11.31
C LYS A 11 1.39 -13.47 10.09
N ALA A 12 0.85 -14.58 9.60
CA ALA A 12 1.35 -15.27 8.41
C ALA A 12 1.21 -14.40 7.15
N ALA A 13 0.08 -13.71 6.98
CA ALA A 13 -0.13 -12.79 5.87
C ALA A 13 0.88 -11.63 5.90
N ALA A 14 1.10 -11.02 7.06
CA ALA A 14 2.08 -9.94 7.23
C ALA A 14 3.51 -10.41 6.93
N GLN A 15 3.92 -11.59 7.41
CA GLN A 15 5.25 -12.14 7.13
C GLN A 15 5.47 -12.37 5.63
N ARG A 16 4.47 -12.93 4.93
CA ARG A 16 4.55 -13.18 3.49
C ARG A 16 4.66 -11.87 2.69
N TYR A 17 3.92 -10.84 3.11
CA TYR A 17 3.99 -9.52 2.51
C TYR A 17 5.37 -8.88 2.75
N ASN A 18 5.81 -8.81 4.00
CA ASN A 18 7.07 -8.18 4.40
C ASN A 18 8.30 -8.83 3.77
N LYS A 19 8.26 -10.14 3.44
CA LYS A 19 9.34 -10.81 2.69
C LYS A 19 9.55 -10.28 1.28
N LYS A 20 8.54 -9.65 0.66
CA LYS A 20 8.61 -9.12 -0.72
C LYS A 20 8.73 -7.60 -0.77
N VAL A 21 8.43 -6.92 0.32
CA VAL A 21 8.53 -5.47 0.40
C VAL A 21 9.99 -5.09 0.56
N VAL A 22 10.48 -4.27 -0.36
CA VAL A 22 11.78 -3.61 -0.22
C VAL A 22 11.51 -2.24 0.41
N PRO A 23 11.98 -1.98 1.65
CA PRO A 23 11.87 -0.66 2.25
C PRO A 23 12.58 0.36 1.37
N ARG A 24 11.91 1.48 1.08
CA ARG A 24 12.47 2.58 0.31
C ARG A 24 12.26 3.88 1.07
N GLN A 25 13.32 4.66 1.20
CA GLN A 25 13.25 6.03 1.67
C GLN A 25 12.87 6.92 0.49
N PHE A 26 12.02 7.91 0.75
CA PHE A 26 11.58 8.87 -0.24
C PHE A 26 11.88 10.27 0.24
N GLU A 27 12.22 11.13 -0.71
CA GLU A 27 12.57 12.53 -0.48
C GLU A 27 11.52 13.47 -1.08
N GLU A 28 11.51 14.71 -0.62
CA GLU A 28 10.68 15.74 -1.23
C GLU A 28 11.11 15.95 -2.69
N GLY A 29 10.14 16.02 -3.60
CA GLY A 29 10.39 16.09 -5.04
C GLY A 29 10.38 14.75 -5.77
N ASP A 30 10.50 13.62 -5.06
CA ASP A 30 10.42 12.29 -5.67
C ASP A 30 9.07 12.05 -6.33
N LEU A 31 9.10 11.34 -7.47
CA LEU A 31 7.90 10.87 -8.15
C LEU A 31 7.56 9.44 -7.73
N ILE A 32 6.30 9.24 -7.31
CA ILE A 32 5.78 7.95 -6.87
C ILE A 32 4.48 7.62 -7.59
N LEU A 33 4.24 6.33 -7.83
CA LEU A 33 2.93 5.83 -8.25
C LEU A 33 2.16 5.39 -7.00
N GLN A 34 0.91 5.85 -6.83
CA GLN A 34 0.06 5.39 -5.74
C GLN A 34 -0.82 4.24 -6.22
N ARG A 35 -0.99 3.18 -5.40
CA ARG A 35 -1.98 2.16 -5.75
C ARG A 35 -3.39 2.69 -5.57
N ALA A 36 -4.22 2.51 -6.59
CA ALA A 36 -5.61 2.99 -6.60
C ALA A 36 -6.50 2.31 -5.55
N ASP A 37 -6.14 1.11 -5.08
CA ASP A 37 -6.91 0.37 -4.07
C ASP A 37 -6.72 0.87 -2.63
N ILE A 38 -5.73 1.72 -2.38
CA ILE A 38 -5.53 2.40 -1.09
C ILE A 38 -6.56 3.51 -0.92
N ARG A 39 -6.95 4.17 -2.02
CA ARG A 39 -8.10 5.08 -2.03
C ARG A 39 -9.38 4.26 -2.20
N GLN A 40 -10.51 4.79 -1.73
CA GLN A 40 -11.81 4.18 -1.99
C GLN A 40 -11.98 4.05 -3.50
N ARG A 41 -11.81 2.84 -4.04
CA ARG A 41 -12.19 2.54 -5.42
C ARG A 41 -13.69 2.82 -5.53
N ASN A 42 -14.08 3.59 -6.53
CA ASN A 42 -15.50 3.78 -6.78
C ASN A 42 -16.07 2.39 -7.10
N ALA A 43 -17.25 2.05 -6.57
CA ALA A 43 -17.87 0.75 -6.88
C ALA A 43 -18.13 0.53 -8.39
N ARG A 44 -18.04 1.61 -9.19
CA ARG A 44 -18.10 1.60 -10.66
C ARG A 44 -16.79 1.20 -11.34
N ASP A 45 -15.67 1.26 -10.64
CA ASP A 45 -14.36 0.85 -11.14
C ASP A 45 -14.29 -0.67 -11.13
N GLY A 46 -14.66 -1.26 -12.27
CA GLY A 46 -14.67 -2.71 -12.46
C GLY A 46 -13.29 -3.34 -12.36
N LYS A 47 -13.22 -4.65 -12.61
CA LYS A 47 -12.00 -5.47 -12.52
C LYS A 47 -10.82 -4.97 -13.38
N LEU A 48 -11.09 -4.14 -14.39
CA LEU A 48 -10.12 -3.61 -15.35
C LEU A 48 -9.79 -2.12 -15.12
N ALA A 49 -10.20 -1.56 -13.98
CA ALA A 49 -9.80 -0.22 -13.61
C ALA A 49 -8.29 -0.14 -13.39
N GLN A 50 -7.75 1.07 -13.55
CA GLN A 50 -6.32 1.33 -13.40
C GLN A 50 -5.85 1.03 -11.97
N ASN A 51 -4.83 0.18 -11.83
CA ASN A 51 -4.31 -0.22 -10.51
C ASN A 51 -3.36 0.82 -9.88
N TRP A 52 -2.79 1.70 -10.70
CA TRP A 52 -1.78 2.69 -10.32
C TRP A 52 -2.23 4.07 -10.77
N GLU A 53 -2.38 5.00 -9.84
CA GLU A 53 -2.72 6.38 -10.14
C GLU A 53 -1.46 7.23 -10.24
N GLY A 54 -1.42 8.04 -11.30
CA GLY A 54 -0.56 9.21 -11.49
C GLY A 54 0.95 9.00 -11.28
N PRO A 55 1.77 9.95 -11.71
CA PRO A 55 2.99 10.28 -11.00
C PRO A 55 2.67 11.37 -9.97
N TYR A 56 2.76 11.04 -8.69
CA TYR A 56 2.64 12.00 -7.60
C TYR A 56 4.00 12.50 -7.19
N ARG A 57 4.11 13.81 -6.91
CA ARG A 57 5.31 14.39 -6.32
C ARG A 57 5.14 14.49 -4.81
N ILE A 58 6.14 14.03 -4.06
CA ILE A 58 6.16 14.20 -2.60
C ILE A 58 6.42 15.67 -2.29
N THR A 59 5.49 16.29 -1.56
CA THR A 59 5.59 17.70 -1.11
C THR A 59 6.19 17.84 0.27
N LYS A 60 6.20 16.78 1.08
CA LYS A 60 6.83 16.76 2.40
C LYS A 60 7.08 15.32 2.81
N ALA A 61 8.34 14.99 3.09
CA ALA A 61 8.70 13.72 3.71
C ALA A 61 8.54 13.84 5.24
N LEU A 62 7.63 13.05 5.82
CA LEU A 62 7.39 12.99 7.26
C LEU A 62 8.16 11.79 7.87
N GLY A 63 9.47 11.92 8.04
CA GLY A 63 10.28 11.04 8.91
C GLY A 63 11.44 10.25 8.28
N LYS A 64 12.34 9.80 9.16
CA LYS A 64 13.22 8.62 9.05
C LYS A 64 12.71 7.55 10.01
#